data_AF-A0A965GUE0-F1
#
_entry.id   AF-A0A965GUE0-F1
#
_cell.length_a   1.000
_cell.length_b   1.000
_cell.length_c   1.000
_cell.angle_alpha   90.00
_cell.angle_beta   90.00
_cell.angle_gamma   90.00
#
_symmetry.space_group_name_H-M   'P 1'
#
loop_
_entity.id
_entity.type
_entity.pdbx_description
1 polymer ?
#
loop_
_entity_poly.entity_id
_entity_poly.type
_entity_poly.pdbx_seq_one_letter_code
_entity_poly.pdbx_strand_id
1 'polypeptide(L)' 'MTEFVLAGGCFWCLDSSYSQFKGVIDVVCGYSGGHKENPTYEEVCGEGTGHAEVA' A
#
# COMPACT_ATOMS: atom_id res chain seq x y z
N MET A 1 -13.65 -0.79 14.45
CA MET A 1 -13.00 -0.36 13.20
C MET A 1 -12.29 -1.59 12.65
N THR A 2 -12.52 -1.92 11.39
CA THR A 2 -11.94 -3.10 10.76
C THR A 2 -11.02 -2.60 9.66
N GLU A 3 -9.80 -3.10 9.64
CA GLU A 3 -8.76 -2.71 8.69
C GLU A 3 -8.40 -3.89 7.80
N PHE A 4 -8.02 -3.57 6.56
CA PHE A 4 -7.55 -4.53 5.57
C PHE A 4 -6.26 -3.95 4.97
N VAL A 5 -5.36 -4.83 4.54
CA VAL A 5 -4.15 -4.45 3.82
C VAL A 5 -4.21 -5.13 2.47
N LEU A 6 -4.31 -4.34 1.40
CA LEU A 6 -4.59 -4.84 0.06
C LEU A 6 -3.47 -4.46 -0.90
N ALA A 7 -2.86 -5.47 -1.54
CA ALA A 7 -1.93 -5.28 -2.66
C ALA A 7 -2.68 -5.42 -3.99
N GLY A 8 -2.52 -4.44 -4.88
CA GLY A 8 -3.30 -4.40 -6.13
C GLY A 8 -2.68 -3.58 -7.27
N GLY A 9 -1.38 -3.25 -7.19
CA GLY A 9 -0.71 -2.36 -8.14
C GLY A 9 -0.37 -1.02 -7.49
N CYS A 10 -0.35 0.06 -8.28
CA CYS A 10 0.01 1.40 -7.81
C CYS A 10 -0.91 1.86 -6.67
N PHE A 11 -0.34 2.09 -5.49
CA PHE A 11 -1.11 2.47 -4.30
C PHE A 11 -1.87 3.80 -4.43
N TRP A 12 -1.46 4.73 -5.31
CA TRP A 12 -2.19 5.98 -5.58
C TRP A 12 -3.49 5.68 -6.34
N CYS A 13 -3.46 4.70 -7.23
CA CYS A 13 -4.66 4.23 -7.92
C CYS A 13 -5.61 3.52 -6.93
N LEU A 14 -5.05 2.77 -5.97
CA LEU A 14 -5.84 2.09 -4.95
C LEU A 14 -6.50 3.09 -3.99
N ASP A 15 -5.74 4.05 -3.45
CA ASP A 15 -6.26 5.11 -2.59
C ASP A 15 -7.41 5.88 -3.27
N SER A 16 -7.18 6.37 -4.48
CA SER A 16 -8.22 7.05 -5.26
C SER A 16 -9.44 6.16 -5.54
N SER A 17 -9.24 4.85 -5.67
CA SER A 17 -10.34 3.90 -5.95
C SER A 17 -11.14 3.55 -4.70
N TYR A 18 -10.49 3.45 -3.54
CA TYR A 18 -11.12 3.01 -2.29
C TYR A 18 -11.76 4.16 -1.50
N SER A 19 -11.13 5.33 -1.47
CA SER A 19 -11.59 6.50 -0.71
C SER A 19 -13.01 6.97 -1.10
N GLN A 20 -13.47 6.66 -2.31
CA GLN A 20 -14.82 6.99 -2.79
C GLN A 20 -15.93 6.02 -2.33
N PHE A 21 -15.58 4.85 -1.77
CA PHE A 21 -16.60 3.88 -1.35
C PHE A 21 -17.27 4.27 -0.03
N LYS A 22 -18.60 4.20 -0.02
CA LYS A 22 -19.39 4.47 1.19
C LYS A 22 -19.00 3.50 2.31
N GLY A 23 -18.55 4.06 3.43
CA GLY A 23 -18.15 3.30 4.62
C GLY A 23 -16.64 3.14 4.78
N VAL A 24 -15.85 3.51 3.78
CA VAL A 24 -14.41 3.70 3.95
C VAL A 24 -14.20 5.01 4.72
N ILE A 25 -13.46 4.92 5.84
CA ILE A 25 -13.17 6.06 6.71
C ILE A 25 -11.85 6.71 6.33
N ASP A 26 -10.86 5.88 5.98
CA ASP A 26 -9.51 6.31 5.62
C ASP A 26 -8.83 5.25 4.75
N VAL A 27 -7.82 5.65 3.97
CA VAL A 27 -6.98 4.77 3.16
C VAL A 27 -5.52 5.22 3.31
N VAL A 28 -4.62 4.29 3.62
CA VAL A 28 -3.23 4.60 3.92
C VAL A 28 -2.31 3.85 2.98
N CYS A 29 -1.59 4.58 2.14
CA CYS A 29 -0.57 4.02 1.27
C CYS A 29 0.64 3.53 2.09
N GLY A 30 1.14 2.34 1.76
CA GLY A 30 2.33 1.79 2.41
C GLY A 30 2.97 0.63 1.64
N TYR A 31 3.91 -0.03 2.31
CA TYR A 31 4.65 -1.17 1.78
C TYR A 31 4.55 -2.35 2.74
N SER A 32 4.27 -3.54 2.22
CA SER A 32 4.13 -4.75 3.05
C SER A 32 4.56 -6.01 2.31
N GLY A 33 4.81 -7.10 3.05
CA GLY A 33 5.16 -8.42 2.52
C GLY A 33 6.64 -8.64 2.16
N GLY A 34 7.48 -7.60 2.29
CA GLY A 34 8.92 -7.70 2.05
C GLY A 34 9.75 -8.00 3.31
N HIS A 35 11.07 -8.01 3.14
CA HIS A 35 12.02 -8.39 4.20
C HIS A 35 12.84 -7.23 4.77
N LYS A 36 12.85 -6.07 4.09
CA LYS A 36 13.58 -4.89 4.55
C LYS A 36 12.74 -4.11 5.56
N GLU A 37 13.32 -3.78 6.72
CA GLU A 37 12.67 -2.90 7.68
C GLU A 37 12.70 -1.44 7.21
N ASN A 38 11.58 -0.73 7.39
CA ASN A 38 11.40 0.69 7.09
C ASN A 38 11.95 1.10 5.70
N PRO A 39 11.50 0.45 4.61
CA PRO A 39 11.98 0.77 3.28
C PRO A 39 11.52 2.15 2.82
N THR A 40 12.36 2.83 2.05
CA THR A 40 11.99 4.04 1.29
C THR A 40 11.30 3.66 -0.02
N TYR A 41 10.60 4.62 -0.64
CA TYR A 41 9.95 4.41 -1.95
C TYR A 41 10.96 3.94 -3.01
N GLU A 42 12.12 4.60 -3.07
CA GLU A 42 13.17 4.30 -4.04
C GLU A 42 13.70 2.88 -3.87
N GLU A 43 13.80 2.38 -2.64
CA GLU A 43 14.23 1.02 -2.36
C GLU A 43 13.19 -0.03 -2.77
N VAL A 44 11.90 0.28 -2.67
CA VAL A 44 10.81 -0.59 -3.13
C VAL A 44 10.76 -0.61 -4.66
N CYS A 45 10.85 0.55 -5.32
CA CYS A 45 10.90 0.64 -6.79
C CYS A 45 12.13 -0.06 -7.40
N GLY A 46 13.22 -0.19 -6.65
CA GLY A 46 14.39 -0.98 -7.06
C GLY A 46 14.19 -2.49 -7.00
N GLU A 47 13.00 -2.98 -6.62
CA GLU A 47 12.59 -4.40 -6.50
C GLU A 47 13.45 -5.28 -5.56
N GLY A 48 14.38 -4.68 -4.81
CA GLY A 48 15.30 -5.43 -3.95
C GLY A 48 14.74 -5.78 -2.57
N THR A 49 13.60 -5.23 -2.17
CA THR A 49 13.07 -5.35 -0.80
C THR A 49 11.97 -6.40 -0.65
N GLY A 50 11.41 -6.87 -1.78
CA GLY A 50 10.29 -7.81 -1.82
C GLY A 50 8.96 -7.25 -1.32
N HIS A 51 8.87 -5.95 -1.03
CA HIS A 51 7.61 -5.33 -0.63
C HIS A 51 6.68 -5.10 -1.82
N ALA A 52 5.39 -5.24 -1.59
CA ALA A 52 4.34 -4.77 -2.48
C ALA A 52 3.82 -3.42 -2.01
N GLU A 53 3.44 -2.58 -2.96
CA GLU A 53 2.60 -1.40 -2.69
C GLU A 53 1.22 -1.86 -2.20
N VAL A 54 0.78 -1.31 -1.08
CA VAL A 54 -0.50 -1.63 -0.43
C VAL A 54 -1.27 -0.38 -0.04
N ALA A 55 -2.58 -0.53 0.08
CA ALA A 55 -3.53 0.45 0.60
C ALA A 55 -4.52 -0.20 1.58
#